data_AF-A0A2W6NB81-F1
#
_entry.id   AF-A0A2W6NB81-F1
#
_cell.length_a   1.000
_cell.length_b   1.000
_cell.length_c   1.000
_cell.angle_alpha   90.00
_cell.angle_beta   90.00
_cell.angle_gamma   90.00
#
_symmetry.space_group_name_H-M   'P 1'
#
loop_
_entity.id
_entity.type
_entity.pdbx_description
1 polymer ?
#
loop_
_entity_poly.entity_id
_entity_poly.type
_entity_poly.pdbx_seq_one_letter_code
_entity_poly.pdbx_strand_id
1 'polypeptide(L)'
;MRKPFFLFVILIISSLLLGACASEEEKAIVSSAEKFAANYVLEQYGVTVRFTEYKFSPTDLAKSLGLHGYIEGDKKKKVFVFVNYDPLSIKTLSLPEGITKKSDSE
;
A
#
# COMPACT_ATOMS: atom_id res chain seq x y z
N MET A 1 39.94 -19.14 -24.86
CA MET A 1 39.57 -17.73 -24.55
C MET A 1 38.14 -17.68 -24.04
N ARG A 2 37.95 -17.60 -22.71
CA ARG A 2 36.62 -17.52 -22.09
C ARG A 2 36.08 -16.10 -22.27
N LYS A 3 34.88 -15.99 -22.84
CA LYS A 3 34.33 -14.76 -23.42
C LYS A 3 33.89 -13.78 -22.31
N PRO A 4 34.26 -12.49 -22.37
CA PRO A 4 33.88 -11.47 -21.37
C PRO A 4 32.37 -11.20 -21.32
N PHE A 5 31.61 -11.66 -22.32
CA PHE A 5 30.17 -11.51 -22.42
C PHE A 5 29.40 -12.19 -21.28
N PHE A 6 29.88 -13.32 -20.76
CA PHE A 6 29.19 -14.05 -19.68
C PHE A 6 29.24 -13.30 -18.34
N LEU A 7 30.31 -12.53 -18.10
CA LEU A 7 30.47 -11.71 -16.89
C LEU A 7 29.51 -10.51 -16.88
N PHE A 8 29.25 -9.90 -18.03
CA PHE A 8 28.30 -8.79 -18.14
C PHE A 8 26.85 -9.24 -17.86
N VAL A 9 26.47 -10.44 -18.30
CA VAL A 9 25.13 -11.00 -18.03
C VAL A 9 24.94 -11.31 -16.54
N ILE A 10 25.97 -11.83 -15.86
CA ILE A 10 25.94 -12.09 -14.41
C ILE A 10 25.82 -10.78 -13.61
N LEU A 11 26.55 -9.72 -14.00
CA LEU A 11 26.46 -8.42 -13.34
C LEU A 11 25.06 -7.79 -13.46
N ILE A 12 24.41 -7.92 -14.62
CA ILE A 12 23.03 -7.42 -14.80
C ILE A 12 22.06 -8.21 -13.90
N ILE A 13 22.12 -9.55 -13.90
CA ILE A 13 21.24 -10.37 -13.04
C ILE A 13 21.47 -10.06 -11.55
N SER A 14 22.72 -9.88 -11.13
CA SER A 14 23.05 -9.49 -9.75
C SER A 14 22.51 -8.10 -9.38
N SER A 15 22.46 -7.16 -10.32
CA SER A 15 21.91 -5.82 -10.09
C SER A 15 20.37 -5.78 -9.97
N LEU A 16 19.65 -6.71 -10.62
CA LEU A 16 18.19 -6.85 -10.49
C LEU A 16 17.75 -7.42 -9.14
N LEU A 17 18.62 -8.18 -8.46
CA LEU A 17 18.37 -8.75 -7.12
C LEU A 17 18.63 -7.77 -5.96
N LEU A 18 19.18 -6.58 -6.25
CA LEU A 18 19.37 -5.48 -5.30
C LEU A 18 18.13 -4.56 -5.24
N GLY A 19 16.97 -5.00 -5.72
CA GLY A 19 15.69 -4.34 -5.45
C GLY A 19 15.51 -4.21 -3.94
N ALA A 20 15.48 -2.96 -3.45
CA ALA A 20 15.51 -2.60 -2.05
C ALA A 20 14.66 -3.54 -1.18
N CYS A 21 15.30 -4.35 -0.35
CA CYS A 21 14.60 -5.08 0.69
C CYS A 21 14.14 -4.04 1.72
N ALA A 22 12.83 -3.78 1.78
CA ALA A 22 12.25 -2.89 2.80
C ALA A 22 12.67 -3.35 4.20
N SER A 23 12.89 -2.40 5.11
CA SER A 23 13.25 -2.73 6.49
C SER A 23 12.11 -3.44 7.23
N GLU A 24 12.43 -4.19 8.28
CA GLU A 24 11.38 -4.84 9.10
C GLU A 24 10.45 -3.83 9.76
N GLU A 25 10.97 -2.64 10.09
CA GLU A 25 10.18 -1.52 10.60
C GLU A 25 9.19 -1.00 9.54
N GLU A 26 9.66 -0.77 8.31
CA GLU A 26 8.79 -0.34 7.20
C GLU A 26 7.68 -1.37 6.94
N LYS A 27 8.02 -2.67 6.92
CA LYS A 27 7.02 -3.75 6.76
C LYS A 27 5.99 -3.74 7.88
N ALA A 28 6.41 -3.54 9.13
CA ALA A 28 5.50 -3.46 10.27
C ALA A 28 4.56 -2.25 10.17
N ILE A 29 5.10 -1.08 9.78
CA ILE A 29 4.32 0.15 9.57
C ILE A 29 3.27 -0.05 8.47
N VAL A 30 3.68 -0.56 7.30
CA VAL A 30 2.78 -0.81 6.18
C VAL A 30 1.68 -1.81 6.57
N SER A 31 2.04 -2.94 7.16
CA SER A 31 1.08 -3.96 7.60
C SER A 31 0.05 -3.41 8.59
N SER A 32 0.50 -2.59 9.56
CA SER A 32 -0.38 -1.94 10.53
C SER A 32 -1.34 -0.94 9.86
N ALA A 33 -0.83 -0.10 8.95
CA ALA A 33 -1.63 0.86 8.20
C ALA A 33 -2.65 0.19 7.27
N GLU A 34 -2.26 -0.88 6.57
CA GLU A 34 -3.14 -1.67 5.70
C GLU A 34 -4.28 -2.30 6.50
N LYS A 35 -3.97 -2.94 7.63
CA LYS A 35 -4.99 -3.55 8.50
C LYS A 35 -5.95 -2.50 9.05
N PHE A 36 -5.43 -1.38 9.54
CA PHE A 36 -6.22 -0.27 10.05
C PHE A 36 -7.17 0.29 8.97
N ALA A 37 -6.64 0.59 7.78
CA ALA A 37 -7.42 1.14 6.68
C ALA A 37 -8.48 0.16 6.16
N ALA A 38 -8.15 -1.13 6.03
CA ALA A 38 -9.09 -2.14 5.58
C ALA A 38 -10.26 -2.29 6.56
N ASN A 39 -9.97 -2.33 7.86
CA ASN A 39 -11.00 -2.37 8.90
C ASN A 39 -11.87 -1.12 8.88
N TYR A 40 -11.27 0.07 8.79
CA TYR A 40 -12.03 1.33 8.70
C TYR A 40 -13.00 1.31 7.51
N VAL A 41 -12.55 0.89 6.33
CA VAL A 41 -13.41 0.82 5.14
C VAL A 41 -14.53 -0.22 5.30
N LEU A 42 -14.23 -1.40 5.85
CA LEU A 42 -15.23 -2.43 6.10
C LEU A 42 -16.29 -1.97 7.11
N GLU A 43 -15.86 -1.40 8.23
CA GLU A 43 -16.73 -0.94 9.31
C GLU A 43 -17.61 0.21 8.84
N GLN A 44 -17.01 1.23 8.21
CA GLN A 44 -17.71 2.46 7.85
C GLN A 44 -18.48 2.38 6.52
N TYR A 45 -18.07 1.55 5.57
CA TYR A 45 -18.65 1.49 4.22
C TYR A 45 -19.14 0.11 3.81
N GLY A 46 -18.85 -0.93 4.58
CA GLY A 46 -19.39 -2.28 4.34
C GLY A 46 -18.76 -3.00 3.15
N VAL A 47 -17.58 -2.55 2.70
CA VAL A 47 -16.87 -3.14 1.57
C VAL A 47 -15.48 -3.60 2.00
N THR A 48 -15.06 -4.76 1.51
CA THR A 48 -13.71 -5.28 1.75
C THR A 48 -12.76 -4.76 0.68
N VAL A 49 -11.57 -4.33 1.10
CA VAL A 49 -10.53 -3.80 0.21
C VAL A 49 -9.27 -4.65 0.30
N ARG A 50 -8.54 -4.75 -0.81
CA ARG A 50 -7.21 -5.34 -0.88
C ARG A 50 -6.22 -4.28 -1.34
N PHE A 51 -5.25 -3.96 -0.51
CA PHE A 51 -4.13 -3.10 -0.87
C PHE A 51 -3.05 -3.91 -1.59
N THR A 52 -2.42 -3.30 -2.59
CA THR A 52 -1.38 -3.94 -3.40
C THR A 52 -0.12 -3.09 -3.53
N GLU A 53 -0.24 -1.79 -3.26
CA GLU A 53 0.86 -0.85 -3.40
C GLU A 53 0.77 0.20 -2.29
N TYR A 54 1.94 0.65 -1.85
CA TYR A 54 2.05 1.73 -0.88
C TYR A 54 3.14 2.72 -1.28
N LYS A 55 3.03 3.95 -0.77
CA LYS A 55 4.06 4.97 -0.91
C LYS A 55 4.13 5.82 0.35
N PHE A 56 5.29 5.83 1.01
CA PHE A 56 5.54 6.73 2.12
C PHE A 56 5.59 8.19 1.67
N SER A 57 5.06 9.06 2.50
CA SER A 57 5.36 10.49 2.42
C SER A 57 6.87 10.71 2.66
N PRO A 58 7.44 11.80 2.12
CA PRO A 58 8.77 12.25 2.52
C PRO A 58 8.84 12.36 4.05
N THR A 59 9.92 11.83 4.63
CA THR A 59 10.08 11.66 6.09
C THR A 59 10.15 12.99 6.85
N ASP A 60 10.50 14.07 6.16
CA ASP A 60 10.54 15.45 6.65
C ASP A 60 9.15 16.13 6.62
N LEU A 61 8.18 15.58 5.90
CA LEU A 61 6.85 16.17 5.75
C LEU A 61 5.81 15.53 6.66
N ALA A 62 5.76 14.20 6.73
CA ALA A 62 4.73 13.52 7.51
C ALA A 62 5.07 12.03 7.78
N LYS A 63 4.68 11.56 8.96
CA LYS A 63 4.56 10.13 9.28
C LYS A 63 3.27 9.56 8.67
N SER A 64 3.22 9.50 7.35
CA SER A 64 2.07 8.97 6.62
C SER A 64 2.47 8.19 5.37
N LEU A 65 1.54 7.38 4.87
CA LEU A 65 1.71 6.64 3.61
C LEU A 65 0.38 6.54 2.87
N GLY A 66 0.46 6.55 1.54
CA GLY A 66 -0.66 6.30 0.65
C GLY A 66 -0.73 4.82 0.31
N LEU A 67 -1.92 4.22 0.44
CA LEU A 67 -2.25 2.84 0.11
C LEU A 67 -3.13 2.83 -1.13
N HIS A 68 -2.74 2.04 -2.13
CA HIS A 68 -3.53 1.82 -3.35
C HIS A 68 -3.97 0.37 -3.40
N GLY A 69 -5.21 0.18 -3.81
CA GLY A 69 -5.83 -1.13 -3.83
C GLY A 69 -7.10 -1.17 -4.68
N TYR A 70 -7.93 -2.15 -4.40
CA TYR A 70 -9.21 -2.33 -5.06
C TYR A 70 -10.23 -2.99 -4.13
N ILE A 71 -11.51 -2.87 -4.48
CA ILE A 71 -12.60 -3.60 -3.83
C ILE A 71 -12.45 -5.09 -4.12
N GLU A 72 -12.48 -5.92 -3.08
CA GLU A 72 -12.38 -7.37 -3.26
C GLU A 72 -13.45 -7.90 -4.22
N GLY A 73 -13.03 -8.77 -5.14
CA GLY A 73 -13.87 -9.26 -6.23
C GLY A 73 -13.88 -8.40 -7.50
N ASP A 74 -13.41 -7.15 -7.46
CA ASP A 74 -13.37 -6.28 -8.64
C ASP A 74 -12.12 -5.37 -8.69
N LYS A 75 -11.09 -5.82 -9.43
CA LYS A 75 -9.82 -5.09 -9.60
C LYS A 75 -9.95 -3.76 -10.35
N LYS A 76 -11.08 -3.48 -11.03
CA LYS A 76 -11.34 -2.21 -11.73
C LYS A 76 -11.80 -1.13 -10.76
N LYS A 77 -12.42 -1.51 -9.64
CA LYS A 77 -12.86 -0.62 -8.58
C LYS A 77 -11.69 -0.22 -7.69
N LYS A 78 -10.91 0.76 -8.15
CA LYS A 78 -9.72 1.26 -7.45
C LYS A 78 -10.07 1.99 -6.15
N VAL A 79 -9.23 1.80 -5.14
CA VAL A 79 -9.34 2.45 -3.82
C VAL A 79 -8.00 3.10 -3.50
N PHE A 80 -8.07 4.30 -2.92
CA PHE A 80 -6.90 4.98 -2.36
C PHE A 80 -7.19 5.42 -0.92
N VAL A 81 -6.23 5.20 -0.03
CA VAL A 81 -6.30 5.64 1.36
C VAL A 81 -4.99 6.29 1.76
N PHE A 82 -5.06 7.50 2.31
CA PHE A 82 -3.90 8.16 2.90
C PHE A 82 -3.98 8.07 4.41
N VAL A 83 -2.97 7.45 5.03
CA VAL A 83 -2.99 7.04 6.44
C VAL A 83 -1.82 7.69 7.16
N ASN A 84 -2.07 8.41 8.25
CA ASN A 84 -1.01 8.66 9.24
C ASN A 84 -0.77 7.37 10.02
N TYR A 85 0.47 7.00 10.29
CA TYR A 85 0.79 5.76 11.03
C TYR A 85 1.28 6.00 12.47
N ASP A 86 1.38 7.25 12.89
CA ASP A 86 1.80 7.63 14.25
C ASP A 86 1.18 9.00 14.65
N PRO A 87 -0.02 9.00 15.27
CA PRO A 87 -0.91 7.86 15.49
C PRO A 87 -1.72 7.47 14.23
N LEU A 88 -2.25 6.25 14.23
CA LEU A 88 -3.09 5.73 13.16
C LEU A 88 -4.35 6.59 12.94
N SER A 89 -4.51 7.15 11.74
CA SER A 89 -5.69 7.91 11.34
C SER A 89 -5.83 8.02 9.82
N ILE A 90 -7.07 8.06 9.34
CA ILE A 90 -7.38 8.28 7.92
C ILE A 90 -7.33 9.79 7.63
N LYS A 91 -6.44 10.21 6.74
CA LYS A 91 -6.40 11.59 6.22
C LYS A 91 -7.28 11.77 5.00
N THR A 92 -7.27 10.78 4.12
CA THR A 92 -7.99 10.83 2.84
C THR A 92 -8.44 9.44 2.47
N LEU A 93 -9.66 9.33 1.98
CA LEU A 93 -10.24 8.10 1.47
C LEU A 93 -10.91 8.41 0.14
N SER A 94 -10.51 7.68 -0.90
CA SER A 94 -11.14 7.71 -2.21
C SER A 94 -11.69 6.31 -2.51
N LEU A 95 -13.00 6.22 -2.64
CA LEU A 95 -13.72 5.01 -3.01
C LEU A 95 -14.39 5.20 -4.38
N PRO A 96 -14.67 4.09 -5.11
CA PRO A 96 -15.50 4.13 -6.30
C PRO A 96 -16.86 4.77 -6.04
N GLU A 97 -17.44 5.36 -7.10
CA GLU A 97 -18.81 5.90 -7.05
C GLU A 97 -19.83 4.85 -6.59
N GLY A 98 -20.87 5.33 -5.90
CA GLY A 98 -21.96 4.50 -5.37
C GLY A 98 -21.65 3.80 -4.04
N ILE A 99 -20.43 3.90 -3.51
CA ILE A 99 -20.10 3.42 -2.16
C ILE A 99 -20.33 4.57 -1.17
N THR A 100 -21.31 4.41 -0.30
CA THR A 100 -21.65 5.40 0.74
C THR A 100 -21.33 4.85 2.12
N LYS A 101 -21.07 5.76 3.06
CA LYS A 101 -20.94 5.41 4.47
C LYS A 101 -22.23 4.74 4.95
N LYS A 102 -22.13 3.74 5.81
CA LYS A 102 -23.29 3.17 6.51
C LYS A 102 -23.98 4.29 7.29
N SER A 103 -25.31 4.32 7.27
CA SER A 103 -26.07 5.23 8.13
C SER A 103 -25.93 4.80 9.58
N ASP A 104 -25.75 5.75 10.50
CA ASP A 104 -25.63 5.52 11.94
C ASP A 104 -26.98 5.12 12.60
N SER A 105 -27.86 4.45 11.85
CA SER A 105 -29.18 4.00 12.31
C SER A 105 -29.11 2.56 12.81
N GLU A 106 -28.60 2.38 14.03
CA GLU A 106 -28.92 1.26 14.94
C GLU A 106 -29.63 1.80 16.18
#